data_AF-A0A948CZZ1-F1
#
_entry.id   AF-A0A948CZZ1-F1
#
_cell.length_a   1.000
_cell.length_b   1.000
_cell.length_c   1.000
_cell.angle_alpha   90.00
_cell.angle_beta   90.00
_cell.angle_gamma   90.00
#
_symmetry.space_group_name_H-M   'P 1'
#
loop_
_entity.id
_entity.type
_entity.pdbx_description
1 polymer ?
#
loop_
_entity_poly.entity_id
_entity_poly.type
_entity_poly.pdbx_seq_one_letter_code
_entity_poly.pdbx_strand_id
1 'polypeptide(L)'
;MTMENGLLAPGKVILKRLTQSDKLLRKIEEVNKKEVPIMLRAATKLSGDKLAGLSGTKLLSLWNDWLEKFISMMRYSVLATVMEMEEPLLSNAVENILVKKLGKNNDKTGEYFQILSSSPRKTVALSEEIDLLKLRTIQLKEKLSEKAIEKHLRKYAWIGYGYNGPEWRVNDIKQRLNILPRQITAVLDLAREKREAGRKLQKRQSQIEKELKLNVAERRLVHTIRTLAFWKFERKFLNQKAHLLMEDFIREVAKRNHLSKIQACMIAPNELKDALLKENIKPDLMNERIKESVVVFKGVNYKVLSGKRGQKIFQEIRKSLSVDPNIKELNGNTAYPGTAKGIVRRVDEPADMKKMQQGDILVSTSTNPQIVPAMQKAGAIVTDSGGITCHAAIVSRELKVPCVIGTKIATKVFKDGDRVEVDASRGIVKKI
;
A
#
# COMPACT_ATOMS: atom_id res chain seq x y z
N MET A 1 22.16 -1.82 -13.93
CA MET A 1 21.65 -1.60 -15.31
C MET A 1 20.15 -1.72 -15.27
N THR A 2 19.46 -0.59 -15.12
CA THR A 2 18.05 -0.47 -15.50
C THR A 2 17.97 -0.63 -17.01
N MET A 3 17.08 -1.49 -17.51
CA MET A 3 16.80 -1.54 -18.95
C MET A 3 16.40 -0.13 -19.42
N GLU A 4 16.82 0.30 -20.61
CA GLU A 4 16.23 1.47 -21.24
C GLU A 4 14.70 1.31 -21.20
N ASN A 5 14.01 2.27 -20.58
CA ASN A 5 12.56 2.28 -20.34
C ASN A 5 12.00 1.40 -19.19
N GLY A 6 12.84 0.88 -18.28
CA GLY A 6 12.40 0.35 -16.98
C GLY A 6 11.19 -0.61 -17.04
N LEU A 7 10.12 -0.28 -16.30
CA LEU A 7 8.83 -1.00 -16.30
C LEU A 7 7.85 -0.50 -17.38
N LEU A 8 8.12 0.65 -18.00
CA LEU A 8 7.24 1.27 -18.99
C LEU A 8 7.00 0.40 -20.24
N ALA A 9 8.08 -0.13 -20.83
CA ALA A 9 8.00 -0.97 -22.02
C ALA A 9 7.14 -2.25 -21.81
N PRO A 10 7.39 -3.09 -20.80
CA PRO A 10 6.51 -4.23 -20.52
C PRO A 10 5.10 -3.79 -20.13
N GLY A 11 4.93 -2.68 -19.41
CA GLY A 11 3.62 -2.12 -19.08
C GLY A 11 2.77 -1.78 -20.31
N LYS A 12 3.35 -1.14 -21.33
CA LYS A 12 2.65 -0.82 -22.60
C LYS A 12 2.20 -2.08 -23.35
N VAL A 13 3.03 -3.13 -23.36
CA VAL A 13 2.67 -4.43 -23.96
C VAL A 13 1.51 -5.08 -23.21
N ILE A 14 1.54 -5.04 -21.87
CA ILE A 14 0.46 -5.58 -21.02
C ILE A 14 -0.84 -4.80 -21.24
N LEU A 15 -0.79 -3.46 -21.28
CA LEU A 15 -1.94 -2.61 -21.55
C LEU A 15 -2.63 -2.98 -22.88
N LYS A 16 -1.85 -3.14 -23.95
CA LYS A 16 -2.37 -3.55 -25.27
C LYS A 16 -3.06 -4.92 -25.23
N ARG A 17 -2.53 -5.89 -24.48
CA ARG A 17 -3.18 -7.20 -24.32
C ARG A 17 -4.48 -7.09 -23.55
N LEU A 18 -4.50 -6.26 -22.50
CA LEU A 18 -5.68 -6.01 -21.66
C LEU A 18 -6.79 -5.27 -22.40
N THR A 19 -6.50 -4.47 -23.43
CA THR A 19 -7.56 -3.88 -24.28
C THR A 19 -8.18 -4.90 -25.23
N GLN A 20 -7.41 -5.90 -25.67
CA GLN A 20 -7.83 -6.88 -26.67
C GLN A 20 -8.59 -8.07 -26.09
N SER A 21 -8.25 -8.54 -24.88
CA SER A 21 -8.83 -9.76 -24.30
C SER A 21 -8.83 -9.77 -22.77
N ASP A 22 -9.88 -10.39 -22.20
CA ASP A 22 -10.00 -10.63 -20.75
C ASP A 22 -9.19 -11.85 -20.26
N LYS A 23 -8.51 -12.58 -21.16
CA LYS A 23 -7.81 -13.83 -20.82
C LYS A 23 -6.79 -13.65 -19.69
N LEU A 24 -6.00 -12.57 -19.74
CA LEU A 24 -5.03 -12.27 -18.69
C LEU A 24 -5.72 -11.96 -17.35
N LEU A 25 -6.79 -11.17 -17.38
CA LEU A 25 -7.53 -10.80 -16.17
C LEU A 25 -8.19 -12.01 -15.50
N ARG A 26 -8.81 -12.90 -16.29
CA ARG A 26 -9.35 -14.18 -15.80
C ARG A 26 -8.27 -15.06 -15.17
N LYS A 27 -7.08 -15.11 -15.80
CA LYS A 27 -5.96 -15.88 -15.25
C LYS A 27 -5.49 -15.36 -13.90
N ILE A 28 -5.48 -14.04 -13.71
CA ILE A 28 -5.15 -13.40 -12.42
C ILE A 28 -6.16 -13.79 -11.35
N GLU A 29 -7.46 -13.72 -11.67
CA GLU A 29 -8.54 -14.14 -10.78
C GLU A 29 -8.41 -15.61 -10.35
N GLU A 30 -8.24 -16.51 -11.33
CA GLU A 30 -8.11 -17.94 -11.10
C GLU A 30 -6.91 -18.27 -10.21
N VAL A 31 -5.74 -17.72 -10.53
CA VAL A 31 -4.53 -17.96 -9.75
C VAL A 31 -4.67 -17.44 -8.33
N ASN A 32 -5.18 -16.22 -8.13
CA ASN A 32 -5.34 -15.72 -6.77
C ASN A 32 -6.35 -16.54 -5.96
N LYS A 33 -7.49 -16.94 -6.55
CA LYS A 33 -8.49 -17.78 -5.86
C LYS A 33 -7.96 -19.16 -5.48
N LYS A 34 -7.14 -19.76 -6.34
CA LYS A 34 -6.58 -21.10 -6.13
C LYS A 34 -5.36 -21.10 -5.20
N GLU A 35 -4.40 -20.23 -5.46
CA GLU A 35 -3.08 -20.29 -4.82
C GLU A 35 -3.08 -19.66 -3.42
N VAL A 36 -3.96 -18.70 -3.12
CA VAL A 36 -4.02 -18.08 -1.78
C VAL A 36 -4.34 -19.12 -0.69
N PRO A 37 -5.41 -19.94 -0.79
CA PRO A 37 -5.67 -20.97 0.22
C PRO A 37 -4.56 -22.03 0.31
N ILE A 38 -3.89 -22.33 -0.80
CA ILE A 38 -2.77 -23.29 -0.84
C ILE A 38 -1.58 -22.72 -0.05
N MET A 39 -1.19 -21.47 -0.32
CA MET A 39 -0.12 -20.77 0.39
C MET A 39 -0.43 -20.66 1.89
N LEU A 40 -1.65 -20.28 2.27
CA LEU A 40 -2.03 -20.17 3.68
C LEU A 40 -1.98 -21.51 4.41
N ARG A 41 -2.42 -22.61 3.78
CA ARG A 41 -2.30 -23.96 4.35
C ARG A 41 -0.85 -24.38 4.54
N ALA A 42 0.04 -24.03 3.61
CA ALA A 42 1.47 -24.26 3.77
C ALA A 42 2.05 -23.43 4.93
N ALA A 43 1.64 -22.16 5.06
CA ALA A 43 2.06 -21.30 6.17
C ALA A 43 1.62 -21.83 7.54
N THR A 44 0.41 -22.39 7.65
CA THR A 44 -0.05 -23.04 8.90
C THR A 44 0.83 -24.21 9.33
N LYS A 45 1.49 -24.92 8.41
CA LYS A 45 2.44 -25.99 8.78
C LYS A 45 3.70 -25.45 9.47
N LEU A 46 4.01 -24.16 9.29
CA LEU A 46 5.10 -23.41 9.90
C LEU A 46 4.66 -22.65 11.16
N SER A 47 3.52 -23.02 11.75
CA SER A 47 2.99 -22.45 12.99
C SER A 47 2.83 -23.51 14.09
N GLY A 48 2.89 -23.06 15.35
CA GLY A 48 2.65 -23.82 16.57
C GLY A 48 3.90 -24.46 17.20
N ASP A 49 3.75 -24.90 18.44
CA ASP A 49 4.85 -25.37 19.30
C ASP A 49 5.53 -26.68 18.82
N LYS A 50 4.86 -27.43 17.95
CA LYS A 50 5.37 -28.69 17.39
C LYS A 50 6.67 -28.54 16.60
N LEU A 51 7.01 -27.32 16.17
CA LEU A 51 8.21 -27.05 15.38
C LEU A 51 9.51 -27.37 16.14
N ALA A 52 9.52 -27.23 17.46
CA ALA A 52 10.67 -27.51 18.30
C ALA A 52 11.13 -28.98 18.24
N GLY A 53 10.20 -29.91 17.96
CA GLY A 53 10.50 -31.34 17.83
C GLY A 53 10.92 -31.78 16.43
N LEU A 54 10.95 -30.89 15.44
CA LEU A 54 11.28 -31.24 14.05
C LEU A 54 12.79 -31.16 13.79
N SER A 55 13.31 -32.03 12.92
CA SER A 55 14.68 -31.90 12.42
C SER A 55 14.83 -30.66 11.53
N GLY A 56 16.06 -30.14 11.42
CA GLY A 56 16.38 -29.06 10.48
C GLY A 56 16.01 -29.38 9.03
N THR A 57 16.18 -30.63 8.61
CA THR A 57 15.78 -31.12 7.28
C THR A 57 14.28 -31.06 7.07
N LYS A 58 13.48 -31.39 8.08
CA LYS A 58 12.02 -31.30 8.01
C LYS A 58 11.55 -29.86 7.98
N LEU A 59 12.13 -28.98 8.81
CA LEU A 59 11.84 -27.55 8.81
C LEU A 59 12.18 -26.91 7.45
N LEU A 60 13.32 -27.26 6.87
CA LEU A 60 13.72 -26.77 5.55
C LEU A 60 12.76 -27.24 4.45
N SER A 61 12.29 -28.49 4.52
CA SER A 61 11.27 -29.01 3.60
C SER A 61 9.95 -28.25 3.70
N LEU A 62 9.48 -27.94 4.92
CA LEU A 62 8.27 -27.14 5.13
C LEU A 62 8.43 -25.71 4.63
N TRP A 63 9.58 -25.08 4.87
CA TRP A 63 9.91 -23.77 4.34
C TRP A 63 9.89 -23.75 2.81
N ASN A 64 10.54 -24.73 2.17
CA ASN A 64 10.60 -24.81 0.71
C ASN A 64 9.22 -25.06 0.10
N ASP A 65 8.38 -25.92 0.71
CA ASP A 65 6.97 -26.10 0.29
C ASP A 65 6.24 -24.76 0.35
N TRP A 66 6.30 -24.05 1.48
CA TRP A 66 5.68 -22.73 1.61
C TRP A 66 6.22 -21.72 0.59
N LEU A 67 7.55 -21.62 0.42
CA LEU A 67 8.18 -20.66 -0.48
C LEU A 67 7.74 -20.88 -1.93
N GLU A 68 7.67 -22.14 -2.37
CA GLU A 68 7.17 -22.49 -3.70
C GLU A 68 5.72 -22.03 -3.89
N LYS A 69 4.84 -22.26 -2.90
CA LYS A 69 3.43 -21.85 -2.98
C LYS A 69 3.27 -20.33 -2.88
N PHE A 70 4.13 -19.66 -2.09
CA PHE A 70 4.19 -18.21 -2.02
C PHE A 70 4.58 -17.61 -3.37
N ILE A 71 5.63 -18.11 -4.02
CA ILE A 71 6.07 -17.67 -5.35
C ILE A 71 4.95 -17.93 -6.39
N SER A 72 4.29 -19.08 -6.34
CA SER A 72 3.16 -19.41 -7.22
C SER A 72 2.03 -18.38 -7.11
N MET A 73 1.61 -18.05 -5.89
CA MET A 73 0.62 -17.01 -5.63
C MET A 73 1.10 -15.62 -6.10
N MET A 74 2.39 -15.31 -5.95
CA MET A 74 2.96 -14.02 -6.34
C MET A 74 3.17 -13.85 -7.86
N ARG A 75 2.94 -14.88 -8.69
CA ARG A 75 3.17 -14.87 -10.15
C ARG A 75 2.61 -13.66 -10.88
N TYR A 76 1.41 -13.20 -10.50
CA TYR A 76 0.75 -12.03 -11.10
C TYR A 76 0.64 -10.85 -10.14
N SER A 77 1.42 -10.84 -9.06
CA SER A 77 1.42 -9.76 -8.07
C SER A 77 2.00 -8.46 -8.62
N VAL A 78 3.04 -8.59 -9.43
CA VAL A 78 3.79 -7.45 -9.99
C VAL A 78 3.03 -6.68 -11.05
N LEU A 79 1.94 -7.24 -11.62
CA LEU A 79 1.20 -6.57 -12.70
C LEU A 79 0.68 -5.20 -12.28
N ALA A 80 0.11 -5.06 -11.07
CA ALA A 80 -0.35 -3.76 -10.60
C ALA A 80 0.80 -2.76 -10.42
N THR A 81 2.00 -3.23 -10.05
CA THR A 81 3.20 -2.40 -9.92
C THR A 81 3.73 -1.98 -11.29
N VAL A 82 3.88 -2.93 -12.22
CA VAL A 82 4.32 -2.68 -13.60
C VAL A 82 3.43 -1.66 -14.31
N MET A 83 2.13 -1.69 -14.02
CA MET A 83 1.15 -0.79 -14.64
C MET A 83 1.05 0.59 -13.97
N GLU A 84 1.57 0.77 -12.75
CA GLU A 84 1.31 1.99 -11.95
C GLU A 84 2.54 2.65 -11.31
N MET A 85 3.73 2.04 -11.31
CA MET A 85 4.87 2.52 -10.50
C MET A 85 5.73 3.62 -11.15
N GLU A 86 6.11 3.47 -12.43
CA GLU A 86 6.91 4.49 -13.14
C GLU A 86 6.00 5.53 -13.77
N GLU A 87 5.09 5.06 -14.63
CA GLU A 87 3.98 5.85 -15.15
C GLU A 87 2.68 5.10 -14.86
N PRO A 88 1.60 5.82 -14.50
CA PRO A 88 0.32 5.20 -14.16
C PRO A 88 -0.45 4.84 -15.44
N LEU A 89 0.04 3.86 -16.19
CA LEU A 89 -0.44 3.50 -17.53
C LEU A 89 -1.93 3.16 -17.58
N LEU A 90 -2.42 2.39 -16.61
CA LEU A 90 -3.82 1.96 -16.60
C LEU A 90 -4.73 3.08 -16.09
N SER A 91 -4.31 3.83 -15.07
CA SER A 91 -5.00 5.06 -14.65
C SER A 91 -5.09 6.07 -15.80
N ASN A 92 -3.99 6.36 -16.50
CA ASN A 92 -3.95 7.25 -17.65
C ASN A 92 -4.86 6.75 -18.78
N ALA A 93 -4.92 5.45 -19.03
CA ALA A 93 -5.82 4.89 -20.03
C ALA A 93 -7.30 5.14 -19.68
N VAL A 94 -7.69 4.97 -18.40
CA VAL A 94 -9.06 5.25 -17.95
C VAL A 94 -9.35 6.75 -17.96
N GLU A 95 -8.40 7.59 -17.55
CA GLU A 95 -8.52 9.04 -17.60
C GLU A 95 -8.69 9.56 -19.03
N ASN A 96 -7.92 9.03 -19.98
CA ASN A 96 -8.06 9.35 -21.40
C ASN A 96 -9.44 8.99 -21.96
N ILE A 97 -10.03 7.88 -21.51
CA ILE A 97 -11.43 7.54 -21.85
C ILE A 97 -12.36 8.63 -21.34
N LEU A 98 -12.22 9.05 -20.07
CA LEU A 98 -13.08 10.08 -19.49
C LEU A 98 -12.93 11.42 -20.21
N VAL A 99 -11.70 11.88 -20.46
CA VAL A 99 -11.43 13.12 -21.19
C VAL A 99 -12.02 13.08 -22.60
N LYS A 100 -11.94 11.93 -23.29
CA LYS A 100 -12.53 11.78 -24.62
C LYS A 100 -14.07 11.83 -24.61
N LYS A 101 -14.71 11.35 -23.53
CA LYS A 101 -16.18 11.27 -23.42
C LYS A 101 -16.80 12.53 -22.83
N LEU A 102 -16.11 13.21 -21.93
CA LEU A 102 -16.61 14.36 -21.15
C LEU A 102 -16.04 15.71 -21.61
N GLY A 103 -14.93 15.70 -22.37
CA GLY A 103 -14.15 16.89 -22.69
C GLY A 103 -13.04 17.15 -21.67
N LYS A 104 -12.02 17.92 -22.08
CA LYS A 104 -10.94 18.36 -21.18
C LYS A 104 -11.50 19.25 -20.07
N ASN A 105 -10.93 19.14 -18.87
CA ASN A 105 -11.28 19.94 -17.69
C ASN A 105 -12.75 19.82 -17.22
N ASN A 106 -13.45 18.75 -17.58
CA ASN A 106 -14.79 18.48 -17.07
C ASN A 106 -14.75 18.19 -15.55
N ASP A 107 -15.64 18.82 -14.79
CA ASP A 107 -15.78 18.75 -13.34
C ASP A 107 -16.03 17.32 -12.84
N LYS A 108 -16.74 16.50 -13.63
CA LYS A 108 -17.05 15.10 -13.28
C LYS A 108 -15.89 14.13 -13.49
N THR A 109 -14.83 14.51 -14.20
CA THR A 109 -13.72 13.60 -14.55
C THR A 109 -13.11 12.93 -13.31
N GLY A 110 -12.87 13.71 -12.25
CA GLY A 110 -12.33 13.19 -10.99
C GLY A 110 -13.25 12.20 -10.30
N GLU A 111 -14.53 12.58 -10.13
CA GLU A 111 -15.56 11.73 -9.51
C GLU A 111 -15.73 10.41 -10.28
N TYR A 112 -15.86 10.50 -11.62
CA TYR A 112 -16.09 9.34 -12.47
C TYR A 112 -14.89 8.41 -12.47
N PHE A 113 -13.67 8.94 -12.50
CA PHE A 113 -12.48 8.13 -12.36
C PHE A 113 -12.48 7.37 -11.03
N GLN A 114 -12.71 8.07 -9.91
CA GLN A 114 -12.72 7.46 -8.59
C GLN A 114 -13.76 6.33 -8.52
N ILE A 115 -14.97 6.58 -9.02
CA ILE A 115 -16.04 5.59 -9.03
C ILE A 115 -15.68 4.39 -9.92
N LEU A 116 -15.23 4.62 -11.15
CA LEU A 116 -14.95 3.57 -12.13
C LEU A 116 -13.72 2.72 -11.77
N SER A 117 -12.71 3.33 -11.13
CA SER A 117 -11.48 2.67 -10.70
C SER A 117 -11.60 1.93 -9.37
N SER A 118 -12.59 2.29 -8.54
CA SER A 118 -12.82 1.65 -7.24
C SER A 118 -13.40 0.24 -7.36
N SER A 119 -12.95 -0.67 -6.50
CA SER A 119 -13.51 -2.02 -6.47
C SER A 119 -14.79 -2.08 -5.64
N PRO A 120 -15.92 -2.60 -6.17
CA PRO A 120 -17.13 -2.85 -5.38
C PRO A 120 -17.03 -4.10 -4.51
N ARG A 121 -15.92 -4.86 -4.61
CA ARG A 121 -15.73 -6.12 -3.89
C ARG A 121 -15.45 -5.85 -2.42
N LYS A 122 -16.06 -6.67 -1.58
CA LYS A 122 -15.81 -6.69 -0.15
C LYS A 122 -14.40 -7.23 0.13
N THR A 123 -13.55 -6.41 0.73
CA THR A 123 -12.20 -6.77 1.17
C THR A 123 -12.21 -7.34 2.59
N VAL A 124 -11.11 -7.94 3.02
CA VAL A 124 -10.97 -8.37 4.42
C VAL A 124 -11.04 -7.17 5.38
N ALA A 125 -10.42 -6.04 5.05
CA ALA A 125 -10.48 -4.83 5.89
C ALA A 125 -11.92 -4.34 6.08
N LEU A 126 -12.73 -4.25 5.00
CA LEU A 126 -14.13 -3.88 5.11
C LEU A 126 -14.94 -4.91 5.93
N SER A 127 -14.59 -6.18 5.81
CA SER A 127 -15.21 -7.24 6.61
C SER A 127 -14.93 -7.06 8.11
N GLU A 128 -13.70 -6.71 8.46
CA GLU A 128 -13.30 -6.41 9.84
C GLU A 128 -14.05 -5.19 10.37
N GLU A 129 -14.13 -4.10 9.62
CA GLU A 129 -14.83 -2.88 10.05
C GLU A 129 -16.30 -3.15 10.34
N ILE A 130 -16.97 -3.95 9.51
CA ILE A 130 -18.37 -4.35 9.73
C ILE A 130 -18.52 -5.19 10.99
N ASP A 131 -17.58 -6.11 11.27
CA ASP A 131 -17.60 -6.93 12.47
C ASP A 131 -17.22 -6.13 13.73
N LEU A 132 -16.35 -5.14 13.61
CA LEU A 132 -16.00 -4.20 14.67
C LEU A 132 -17.20 -3.33 15.07
N LEU A 133 -18.02 -2.89 14.11
CA LEU A 133 -19.27 -2.17 14.39
C LEU A 133 -20.30 -3.05 15.14
N LYS A 134 -20.30 -4.37 14.91
CA LYS A 134 -21.10 -5.30 15.73
C LYS A 134 -20.59 -5.35 17.17
N LEU A 135 -19.26 -5.44 17.37
CA LEU A 135 -18.68 -5.37 18.71
C LEU A 135 -19.00 -4.04 19.40
N ARG A 136 -18.94 -2.92 18.68
CA ARG A 136 -19.33 -1.61 19.20
C ARG A 136 -20.79 -1.56 19.60
N THR A 137 -21.67 -2.17 18.80
CA THR A 137 -23.10 -2.29 19.14
C THR A 137 -23.30 -3.05 20.45
N ILE A 138 -22.58 -4.16 20.64
CA ILE A 138 -22.60 -4.92 21.90
C ILE A 138 -22.09 -4.05 23.05
N GLN A 139 -20.94 -3.39 22.89
CA GLN A 139 -20.33 -2.53 23.91
C GLN A 139 -21.24 -1.37 24.36
N LEU A 140 -22.09 -0.85 23.47
CA LEU A 140 -23.04 0.23 23.79
C LEU A 140 -24.31 -0.29 24.48
N LYS A 141 -24.66 -1.56 24.30
CA LYS A 141 -25.83 -2.19 24.94
C LYS A 141 -25.51 -2.82 26.29
N GLU A 142 -24.31 -3.39 26.42
CA GLU A 142 -23.90 -4.19 27.57
C GLU A 142 -22.38 -4.19 27.74
N LYS A 143 -21.91 -4.76 28.86
CA LYS A 143 -20.48 -4.90 29.13
C LYS A 143 -19.84 -5.87 28.12
N LEU A 144 -18.98 -5.33 27.25
CA LEU A 144 -18.25 -6.12 26.26
C LEU A 144 -17.31 -7.13 26.94
N SER A 145 -17.50 -8.42 26.66
CA SER A 145 -16.64 -9.48 27.20
C SER A 145 -15.30 -9.58 26.48
N GLU A 146 -14.25 -9.98 27.19
CA GLU A 146 -12.93 -10.22 26.59
C GLU A 146 -12.97 -11.35 25.55
N LYS A 147 -13.76 -12.41 25.80
CA LYS A 147 -14.02 -13.48 24.82
C LYS A 147 -14.53 -12.96 23.46
N ALA A 148 -15.35 -11.91 23.44
CA ALA A 148 -15.84 -11.31 22.20
C ALA A 148 -14.71 -10.61 21.44
N ILE A 149 -13.82 -9.90 22.15
CA ILE A 149 -12.63 -9.26 21.58
C ILE A 149 -11.66 -10.31 21.05
N GLU A 150 -11.41 -11.38 21.81
CA GLU A 150 -10.55 -12.48 21.38
C GLU A 150 -11.08 -13.19 20.13
N LYS A 151 -12.41 -13.37 20.01
CA LYS A 151 -13.02 -13.94 18.80
C LYS A 151 -12.76 -13.06 17.57
N HIS A 152 -12.78 -11.74 17.74
CA HIS A 152 -12.44 -10.79 16.68
C HIS A 152 -10.95 -10.84 16.34
N LEU A 153 -10.08 -10.88 17.35
CA LEU A 153 -8.63 -11.04 17.17
C LEU A 153 -8.26 -12.34 16.46
N ARG A 154 -8.83 -13.49 16.83
CA ARG A 154 -8.60 -14.76 16.10
C ARG A 154 -8.93 -14.66 14.61
N LYS A 155 -9.88 -13.80 14.25
CA LYS A 155 -10.28 -13.58 12.85
C LYS A 155 -9.43 -12.54 12.14
N TYR A 156 -8.97 -11.50 12.84
CA TYR A 156 -8.45 -10.27 12.23
C TYR A 156 -7.15 -9.71 12.79
N ALA A 157 -6.54 -10.29 13.82
CA ALA A 157 -5.32 -9.75 14.45
C ALA A 157 -4.19 -9.49 13.44
N TRP A 158 -4.08 -10.38 12.46
CA TRP A 158 -3.11 -10.31 11.38
C TRP A 158 -3.26 -9.09 10.45
N ILE A 159 -4.40 -8.38 10.45
CA ILE A 159 -4.56 -7.12 9.69
C ILE A 159 -3.58 -6.06 10.21
N GLY A 160 -3.32 -6.06 11.51
CA GLY A 160 -2.31 -5.20 12.14
C GLY A 160 -0.87 -5.62 11.90
N TYR A 161 -0.66 -6.86 11.45
CA TYR A 161 0.67 -7.42 11.28
C TYR A 161 1.35 -6.79 10.07
N GLY A 162 2.38 -5.96 10.28
CA GLY A 162 3.19 -5.38 9.20
C GLY A 162 4.09 -6.42 8.53
N TYR A 163 5.36 -6.06 8.31
CA TYR A 163 6.36 -7.03 7.87
C TYR A 163 6.88 -7.90 9.01
N ASN A 164 7.03 -7.32 10.21
CA ASN A 164 7.65 -7.97 11.38
C ASN A 164 6.77 -7.97 12.64
N GLY A 165 5.47 -7.68 12.47
CA GLY A 165 4.52 -7.51 13.56
C GLY A 165 4.69 -6.19 14.33
N PRO A 166 4.12 -6.09 15.54
CA PRO A 166 3.21 -7.09 16.13
C PRO A 166 1.85 -7.12 15.43
N GLU A 167 1.09 -8.20 15.63
CA GLU A 167 -0.35 -8.27 15.36
C GLU A 167 -1.14 -7.39 16.33
N TRP A 168 -2.41 -7.11 15.99
CA TRP A 168 -3.30 -6.44 16.93
C TRP A 168 -3.56 -7.29 18.17
N ARG A 169 -3.63 -6.60 19.31
CA ARG A 169 -3.93 -7.12 20.64
C ARG A 169 -5.23 -6.51 21.16
N VAL A 170 -5.65 -6.94 22.35
CA VAL A 170 -6.89 -6.49 23.00
C VAL A 170 -6.97 -4.97 23.09
N ASN A 171 -5.86 -4.30 23.45
CA ASN A 171 -5.83 -2.85 23.58
C ASN A 171 -6.03 -2.12 22.24
N ASP A 172 -5.51 -2.66 21.14
CA ASP A 172 -5.73 -2.09 19.80
C ASP A 172 -7.22 -2.12 19.44
N ILE A 173 -7.90 -3.22 19.74
CA ILE A 173 -9.35 -3.33 19.50
C ILE A 173 -10.13 -2.38 20.41
N LYS A 174 -9.76 -2.26 21.69
CA LYS A 174 -10.39 -1.29 22.62
C LYS A 174 -10.23 0.15 22.11
N GLN A 175 -9.05 0.54 21.64
CA GLN A 175 -8.81 1.86 21.05
C GLN A 175 -9.65 2.08 19.79
N ARG A 176 -9.69 1.10 18.88
CA ARG A 176 -10.51 1.16 17.67
C ARG A 176 -12.01 1.28 17.98
N LEU A 177 -12.50 0.63 19.03
CA LEU A 177 -13.90 0.76 19.46
C LEU A 177 -14.20 2.17 20.00
N ASN A 178 -13.25 2.79 20.70
CA ASN A 178 -13.45 4.10 21.34
C ASN A 178 -13.56 5.26 20.34
N ILE A 179 -12.98 5.12 19.14
CA ILE A 179 -13.09 6.13 18.08
C ILE A 179 -14.38 6.01 17.24
N LEU A 180 -15.17 4.94 17.44
CA LEU A 180 -16.44 4.75 16.74
C LEU A 180 -17.56 5.57 17.38
N PRO A 181 -18.67 5.83 16.64
CA PRO A 181 -19.78 6.61 17.17
C PRO A 181 -20.27 6.14 18.55
N ARG A 182 -20.66 7.11 19.38
CA ARG A 182 -21.18 6.85 20.74
C ARG A 182 -22.65 6.49 20.75
N GLN A 183 -23.41 6.93 19.77
CA GLN A 183 -24.84 6.63 19.65
C GLN A 183 -25.06 5.34 18.87
N ILE A 184 -25.90 4.45 19.40
CA ILE A 184 -26.17 3.15 18.79
C ILE A 184 -26.78 3.27 17.39
N THR A 185 -27.66 4.23 17.17
CA THR A 185 -28.27 4.54 15.87
C THR A 185 -27.20 4.85 14.81
N ALA A 186 -26.27 5.75 15.13
CA ALA A 186 -25.15 6.10 14.25
C ALA A 186 -24.25 4.89 13.92
N VAL A 187 -24.01 3.98 14.88
CA VAL A 187 -23.26 2.74 14.64
C VAL A 187 -24.00 1.80 13.68
N LEU A 188 -25.31 1.65 13.85
CA LEU A 188 -26.14 0.81 12.99
C LEU A 188 -26.24 1.39 11.57
N ASP A 189 -26.36 2.71 11.44
CA ASP A 189 -26.37 3.40 10.16
C ASP A 189 -25.05 3.22 9.42
N LEU A 190 -23.91 3.43 10.08
CA LEU A 190 -22.58 3.21 9.51
C LEU A 190 -22.39 1.73 9.09
N ALA A 191 -22.89 0.79 9.89
CA ALA A 191 -22.82 -0.63 9.57
C ALA A 191 -23.66 -0.97 8.32
N ARG A 192 -24.85 -0.38 8.19
CA ARG A 192 -25.72 -0.51 7.01
C ARG A 192 -25.05 0.09 5.77
N GLU A 193 -24.51 1.30 5.90
CA GLU A 193 -23.80 1.99 4.82
C GLU A 193 -22.62 1.15 4.29
N LYS A 194 -21.75 0.66 5.17
CA LYS A 194 -20.62 -0.21 4.78
C LYS A 194 -21.04 -1.51 4.12
N ARG A 195 -22.15 -2.13 4.56
CA ARG A 195 -22.70 -3.35 3.91
C ARG A 195 -23.25 -3.08 2.52
N GLU A 196 -23.79 -1.89 2.29
CA GLU A 196 -24.40 -1.49 1.02
C GLU A 196 -23.42 -0.84 0.05
N ALA A 197 -22.27 -0.35 0.53
CA ALA A 197 -21.30 0.44 -0.24
C ALA A 197 -20.92 -0.22 -1.58
N GLY A 198 -20.59 -1.52 -1.59
CA GLY A 198 -20.25 -2.24 -2.81
C GLY A 198 -21.40 -2.28 -3.84
N ARG A 199 -22.64 -2.48 -3.38
CA ARG A 199 -23.84 -2.49 -4.25
C ARG A 199 -24.16 -1.10 -4.78
N LYS A 200 -24.07 -0.07 -3.94
CA LYS A 200 -24.26 1.34 -4.34
C LYS A 200 -23.21 1.75 -5.36
N LEU A 201 -21.94 1.40 -5.13
CA LEU A 201 -20.84 1.66 -6.05
C LEU A 201 -21.05 0.96 -7.40
N GLN A 202 -21.43 -0.31 -7.40
CA GLN A 202 -21.69 -1.06 -8.63
C GLN A 202 -22.84 -0.47 -9.45
N LYS A 203 -23.92 -0.02 -8.79
CA LYS A 203 -25.03 0.68 -9.46
C LYS A 203 -24.55 1.98 -10.12
N ARG A 204 -23.79 2.79 -9.38
CA ARG A 204 -23.24 4.06 -9.89
C ARG A 204 -22.24 3.84 -11.03
N GLN A 205 -21.37 2.84 -10.94
CA GLN A 205 -20.49 2.41 -12.03
C GLN A 205 -21.29 2.07 -13.29
N SER A 206 -22.34 1.24 -13.16
CA SER A 206 -23.18 0.86 -14.29
C SER A 206 -23.91 2.05 -14.92
N GLN A 207 -24.32 3.03 -14.11
CA GLN A 207 -24.93 4.27 -14.60
C GLN A 207 -23.92 5.09 -15.41
N ILE A 208 -22.72 5.32 -14.88
CA ILE A 208 -21.66 6.08 -15.56
C ILE A 208 -21.23 5.38 -16.85
N GLU A 209 -21.05 4.05 -16.83
CA GLU A 209 -20.68 3.28 -18.03
C GLU A 209 -21.72 3.41 -19.15
N LYS A 210 -23.02 3.53 -18.80
CA LYS A 210 -24.12 3.79 -19.74
C LYS A 210 -24.13 5.24 -20.22
N GLU A 211 -24.01 6.20 -19.30
CA GLU A 211 -23.98 7.64 -19.59
C GLU A 211 -22.86 7.99 -20.58
N LEU A 212 -21.65 7.47 -20.34
CA LEU A 212 -20.49 7.67 -21.21
C LEU A 212 -20.49 6.80 -22.47
N LYS A 213 -21.50 5.92 -22.64
CA LYS A 213 -21.59 4.97 -23.75
C LYS A 213 -20.26 4.22 -23.95
N LEU A 214 -19.72 3.62 -22.89
CA LEU A 214 -18.44 2.93 -22.97
C LEU A 214 -18.54 1.70 -23.89
N ASN A 215 -17.58 1.54 -24.79
CA ASN A 215 -17.46 0.37 -25.65
C ASN A 215 -16.85 -0.83 -24.89
N VAL A 216 -16.78 -1.99 -25.55
CA VAL A 216 -16.29 -3.23 -24.94
C VAL A 216 -14.85 -3.11 -24.40
N ALA A 217 -13.95 -2.47 -25.15
CA ALA A 217 -12.56 -2.29 -24.73
C ALA A 217 -12.43 -1.29 -23.57
N GLU A 218 -13.22 -0.21 -23.58
CA GLU A 218 -13.27 0.78 -22.50
C GLU A 218 -13.79 0.16 -21.20
N ARG A 219 -14.91 -0.60 -21.25
CA ARG A 219 -15.44 -1.32 -20.09
C ARG A 219 -14.44 -2.33 -19.54
N ARG A 220 -13.70 -3.00 -20.41
CA ARG A 220 -12.64 -3.95 -20.04
C ARG A 220 -11.50 -3.27 -19.26
N LEU A 221 -11.04 -2.11 -19.71
CA LEU A 221 -10.01 -1.37 -18.98
C LEU A 221 -10.50 -0.90 -17.61
N VAL A 222 -11.72 -0.39 -17.53
CA VAL A 222 -12.35 -0.03 -16.25
C VAL A 222 -12.51 -1.26 -15.34
N HIS A 223 -12.87 -2.42 -15.89
CA HIS A 223 -12.93 -3.67 -15.14
C HIS A 223 -11.55 -4.15 -14.68
N THR A 224 -10.52 -3.94 -15.49
CA THR A 224 -9.15 -4.30 -15.18
C THR A 224 -8.61 -3.50 -14.00
N ILE A 225 -8.75 -2.17 -14.00
CA ILE A 225 -8.20 -1.32 -12.94
C ILE A 225 -8.80 -1.66 -11.57
N ARG A 226 -10.13 -1.84 -11.49
CA ARG A 226 -10.82 -2.18 -10.23
C ARG A 226 -10.46 -3.58 -9.73
N THR A 227 -10.13 -4.50 -10.63
CA THR A 227 -9.73 -5.87 -10.30
C THR A 227 -8.29 -5.93 -9.82
N LEU A 228 -7.36 -5.25 -10.50
CA LEU A 228 -5.97 -5.14 -10.06
C LEU A 228 -5.86 -4.40 -8.72
N ALA A 229 -6.65 -3.32 -8.53
CA ALA A 229 -6.72 -2.61 -7.26
C ALA A 229 -7.18 -3.52 -6.12
N PHE A 230 -8.24 -4.32 -6.34
CA PHE A 230 -8.69 -5.32 -5.36
C PHE A 230 -7.59 -6.31 -5.01
N TRP A 231 -7.00 -6.99 -5.99
CA TRP A 231 -6.01 -8.03 -5.71
C TRP A 231 -4.69 -7.49 -5.17
N LYS A 232 -4.31 -6.25 -5.51
CA LYS A 232 -3.16 -5.57 -4.88
C LYS A 232 -3.38 -5.44 -3.38
N PHE A 233 -4.57 -4.96 -2.98
CA PHE A 233 -4.91 -4.76 -1.57
C PHE A 233 -5.15 -6.08 -0.83
N GLU A 234 -5.92 -6.99 -1.42
CA GLU A 234 -6.28 -8.26 -0.79
C GLU A 234 -5.05 -9.15 -0.57
N ARG A 235 -4.12 -9.22 -1.54
CA ARG A 235 -2.87 -9.97 -1.36
C ARG A 235 -2.00 -9.41 -0.24
N LYS A 236 -1.97 -8.08 -0.05
CA LYS A 236 -1.24 -7.48 1.08
C LYS A 236 -1.72 -8.10 2.39
N PHE A 237 -3.03 -8.12 2.61
CA PHE A 237 -3.64 -8.71 3.81
C PHE A 237 -3.36 -10.20 3.95
N LEU A 238 -3.51 -10.96 2.87
CA LEU A 238 -3.26 -12.40 2.89
C LEU A 238 -1.78 -12.73 3.14
N ASN A 239 -0.86 -11.90 2.66
CA ASN A 239 0.56 -12.01 2.98
C ASN A 239 0.84 -11.70 4.45
N GLN A 240 0.21 -10.67 5.03
CA GLN A 240 0.33 -10.38 6.46
C GLN A 240 -0.16 -11.55 7.32
N LYS A 241 -1.25 -12.20 6.91
CA LYS A 241 -1.73 -13.43 7.55
C LYS A 241 -0.70 -14.56 7.48
N ALA A 242 -0.07 -14.76 6.32
CA ALA A 242 0.98 -15.75 6.16
C ALA A 242 2.20 -15.43 7.05
N HIS A 243 2.60 -14.16 7.13
CA HIS A 243 3.71 -13.73 7.97
C HIS A 243 3.45 -13.95 9.46
N LEU A 244 2.23 -13.66 9.94
CA LEU A 244 1.85 -13.97 11.33
C LEU A 244 1.97 -15.48 11.61
N LEU A 245 1.50 -16.33 10.69
CA LEU A 245 1.61 -17.78 10.83
C LEU A 245 3.06 -18.27 10.86
N MET A 246 4.00 -17.54 10.28
CA MET A 246 5.43 -17.88 10.29
C MET A 246 6.18 -17.39 11.53
N GLU A 247 5.52 -16.69 12.46
CA GLU A 247 6.20 -16.21 13.68
C GLU A 247 6.88 -17.33 14.45
N ASP A 248 6.19 -18.45 14.64
CA ASP A 248 6.72 -19.59 15.41
C ASP A 248 7.92 -20.23 14.70
N PHE A 249 7.87 -20.31 13.37
CA PHE A 249 9.03 -20.74 12.58
C PHE A 249 10.22 -19.79 12.73
N ILE A 250 10.00 -18.47 12.66
CA ILE A 250 11.07 -17.48 12.84
C ILE A 250 11.67 -17.59 14.25
N ARG A 251 10.83 -17.78 15.28
CA ARG A 251 11.27 -18.00 16.67
C ARG A 251 12.08 -19.28 16.82
N GLU A 252 11.67 -20.36 16.15
CA GLU A 252 12.39 -21.63 16.16
C GLU A 252 13.77 -21.50 15.48
N VAL A 253 13.84 -20.83 14.31
CA VAL A 253 15.12 -20.52 13.64
C VAL A 253 16.01 -19.67 14.54
N ALA A 254 15.43 -18.66 15.21
CA ALA A 254 16.14 -17.79 16.12
C ALA A 254 16.74 -18.58 17.29
N LYS A 255 15.94 -19.44 17.93
CA LYS A 255 16.35 -20.28 19.06
C LYS A 255 17.53 -21.19 18.71
N ARG A 256 17.46 -21.88 17.55
CA ARG A 256 18.53 -22.78 17.08
C ARG A 256 19.85 -22.08 16.83
N ASN A 257 19.81 -20.82 16.39
CA ASN A 257 21.01 -20.06 16.06
C ASN A 257 21.44 -19.10 17.19
N HIS A 258 20.83 -19.19 18.39
CA HIS A 258 21.07 -18.26 19.50
C HIS A 258 20.88 -16.78 19.12
N LEU A 259 19.86 -16.50 18.30
CA LEU A 259 19.50 -15.18 17.82
C LEU A 259 18.24 -14.66 18.52
N SER A 260 18.11 -13.34 18.58
CA SER A 260 16.81 -12.70 18.77
C SER A 260 15.92 -12.87 17.53
N LYS A 261 14.60 -12.72 17.70
CA LYS A 261 13.65 -12.73 16.56
C LYS A 261 14.03 -11.73 15.48
N ILE A 262 14.44 -10.52 15.86
CA ILE A 262 14.82 -9.45 14.92
C ILE A 262 16.06 -9.86 14.12
N GLN A 263 17.06 -10.45 14.78
CA GLN A 263 18.24 -10.97 14.09
C GLN A 263 17.89 -12.12 13.13
N ALA A 264 16.98 -13.02 13.52
CA ALA A 264 16.54 -14.10 12.62
C ALA A 264 15.83 -13.57 11.36
N CYS A 265 15.10 -12.46 11.44
CA CYS A 265 14.52 -11.78 10.27
C CYS A 265 15.57 -11.24 9.28
N MET A 266 16.85 -11.13 9.68
CA MET A 266 17.94 -10.66 8.82
C MET A 266 18.67 -11.80 8.11
N ILE A 267 18.31 -13.05 8.37
CA ILE A 267 18.83 -14.22 7.64
C ILE A 267 18.37 -14.14 6.19
N ALA A 268 19.32 -14.19 5.25
CA ALA A 268 18.97 -14.17 3.84
C ALA A 268 18.34 -15.52 3.43
N PRO A 269 17.40 -15.56 2.48
CA PRO A 269 16.76 -16.82 2.07
C PRO A 269 17.74 -17.94 1.66
N ASN A 270 18.92 -17.61 1.10
CA ASN A 270 19.96 -18.58 0.74
C ASN A 270 20.77 -19.09 1.94
N GLU A 271 20.73 -18.40 3.08
CA GLU A 271 21.40 -18.79 4.33
C GLU A 271 20.49 -19.65 5.21
N LEU A 272 19.18 -19.68 4.96
CA LEU A 272 18.22 -20.40 5.79
C LEU A 272 18.50 -21.91 5.86
N LYS A 273 19.01 -22.51 4.78
CA LYS A 273 19.46 -23.91 4.80
C LYS A 273 20.55 -24.12 5.86
N ASP A 274 21.54 -23.25 5.90
CA ASP A 274 22.63 -23.33 6.88
C ASP A 274 22.11 -23.02 8.29
N ALA A 275 21.22 -22.03 8.43
CA ALA A 275 20.57 -21.72 9.70
C ALA A 275 19.80 -22.90 10.30
N LEU A 276 19.20 -23.75 9.47
CA LEU A 276 18.42 -24.90 9.92
C LEU A 276 19.24 -26.18 10.07
N LEU A 277 20.28 -26.37 9.26
CA LEU A 277 21.04 -27.63 9.23
C LEU A 277 22.36 -27.57 9.99
N LYS A 278 23.00 -26.41 10.02
CA LYS A 278 24.31 -26.18 10.66
C LYS A 278 24.21 -25.32 11.92
N GLU A 279 23.11 -24.59 12.07
CA GLU A 279 22.81 -23.77 13.26
C GLU A 279 23.94 -22.77 13.60
N ASN A 280 24.57 -22.20 12.55
CA ASN A 280 25.83 -21.46 12.67
C ASN A 280 25.75 -20.00 12.18
N ILE A 281 24.57 -19.41 12.14
CA ILE A 281 24.42 -17.99 11.78
C ILE A 281 24.98 -17.11 12.89
N LYS A 282 25.92 -16.22 12.52
CA LYS A 282 26.61 -15.35 13.47
C LYS A 282 25.75 -14.12 13.87
N PRO A 283 25.53 -13.88 15.18
CA PRO A 283 24.79 -12.70 15.65
C PRO A 283 25.40 -11.36 15.17
N ASP A 284 26.73 -11.26 15.11
CA ASP A 284 27.42 -10.02 14.69
C ASP A 284 27.08 -9.62 13.27
N LEU A 285 27.00 -10.58 12.34
CA LEU A 285 26.59 -10.33 10.96
C LEU A 285 25.14 -9.83 10.90
N MET A 286 24.25 -10.40 11.73
CA MET A 286 22.87 -9.94 11.79
C MET A 286 22.79 -8.52 12.36
N ASN A 287 23.60 -8.21 13.38
CA ASN A 287 23.70 -6.85 13.95
C ASN A 287 24.20 -5.84 12.92
N GLU A 288 25.18 -6.20 12.08
CA GLU A 288 25.62 -5.35 10.96
C GLU A 288 24.46 -5.09 9.99
N ARG A 289 23.69 -6.12 9.62
CA ARG A 289 22.56 -5.98 8.69
C ARG A 289 21.41 -5.15 9.26
N ILE A 290 21.13 -5.28 10.57
CA ILE A 290 20.12 -4.47 11.27
C ILE A 290 20.51 -3.00 11.22
N LYS A 291 21.79 -2.69 11.45
CA LYS A 291 22.30 -1.32 11.37
C LYS A 291 22.16 -0.76 9.96
N GLU A 292 22.67 -1.49 8.97
CA GLU A 292 22.56 -1.10 7.57
C GLU A 292 22.83 -2.28 6.64
N SER A 293 21.91 -2.50 5.69
CA SER A 293 22.12 -3.48 4.63
C SER A 293 21.53 -3.02 3.30
N VAL A 294 22.16 -3.48 2.21
CA VAL A 294 21.73 -3.24 0.84
C VAL A 294 21.52 -4.59 0.16
N VAL A 295 20.32 -4.81 -0.38
CA VAL A 295 20.04 -5.98 -1.20
C VAL A 295 20.20 -5.60 -2.67
N VAL A 296 21.16 -6.23 -3.33
CA VAL A 296 21.44 -6.01 -4.75
C VAL A 296 20.88 -7.17 -5.55
N PHE A 297 20.06 -6.88 -6.56
CA PHE A 297 19.50 -7.86 -7.48
C PHE A 297 20.25 -7.82 -8.83
N LYS A 298 20.57 -9.00 -9.37
CA LYS A 298 21.07 -9.20 -10.73
C LYS A 298 20.26 -10.31 -11.40
N GLY A 299 19.22 -9.92 -12.15
CA GLY A 299 18.20 -10.85 -12.63
C GLY A 299 17.47 -11.49 -11.47
N VAL A 300 17.46 -12.83 -11.42
CA VAL A 300 16.85 -13.62 -10.33
C VAL A 300 17.78 -13.82 -9.13
N ASN A 301 19.05 -13.46 -9.27
CA ASN A 301 20.02 -13.57 -8.20
C ASN A 301 19.99 -12.33 -7.32
N TYR A 302 20.27 -12.50 -6.04
CA TYR A 302 20.43 -11.38 -5.12
C TYR A 302 21.63 -11.59 -4.20
N LYS A 303 22.12 -10.50 -3.62
CA LYS A 303 23.15 -10.50 -2.59
C LYS A 303 22.81 -9.47 -1.53
N VAL A 304 22.96 -9.85 -0.27
CA VAL A 304 22.86 -8.93 0.87
C VAL A 304 24.26 -8.41 1.19
N LEU A 305 24.42 -7.10 1.14
CA LEU A 305 25.65 -6.39 1.50
C LEU A 305 25.42 -5.66 2.82
N SER A 306 26.40 -5.68 3.70
CA SER A 306 26.37 -5.04 5.02
C SER A 306 27.77 -4.56 5.40
N GLY A 307 27.89 -3.88 6.55
CA GLY A 307 29.14 -3.28 7.00
C GLY A 307 29.70 -2.27 5.99
N LYS A 308 31.03 -2.17 5.88
CA LYS A 308 31.71 -1.19 5.00
C LYS A 308 31.30 -1.30 3.53
N ARG A 309 31.05 -2.51 3.03
CA ARG A 309 30.63 -2.74 1.63
C ARG A 309 29.20 -2.26 1.38
N GLY A 310 28.30 -2.53 2.31
CA GLY A 310 26.92 -2.02 2.26
C GLY A 310 26.89 -0.49 2.32
N GLN A 311 27.62 0.09 3.27
CA GLN A 311 27.73 1.54 3.47
C GLN A 311 28.18 2.28 2.22
N LYS A 312 29.22 1.80 1.54
CA LYS A 312 29.70 2.42 0.31
C LYS A 312 28.60 2.50 -0.76
N ILE A 313 27.91 1.39 -1.02
CA ILE A 313 26.84 1.34 -2.01
C ILE A 313 25.65 2.19 -1.58
N PHE A 314 25.28 2.14 -0.30
CA PHE A 314 24.19 2.96 0.23
C PHE A 314 24.48 4.46 0.05
N GLN A 315 25.72 4.90 0.31
CA GLN A 315 26.15 6.28 0.06
C GLN A 315 26.10 6.65 -1.43
N GLU A 316 26.53 5.75 -2.32
CA GLU A 316 26.44 5.96 -3.78
C GLU A 316 24.98 6.08 -4.24
N ILE A 317 24.08 5.21 -3.77
CA ILE A 317 22.64 5.29 -4.04
C ILE A 317 22.08 6.61 -3.50
N ARG A 318 22.44 7.00 -2.28
CA ARG A 318 21.97 8.25 -1.69
C ARG A 318 22.46 9.47 -2.46
N LYS A 319 23.70 9.44 -2.96
CA LYS A 319 24.25 10.47 -3.87
C LYS A 319 23.52 10.49 -5.20
N SER A 320 23.21 9.35 -5.82
CA SER A 320 22.47 9.31 -7.09
C SER A 320 21.01 9.73 -6.95
N LEU A 321 20.43 9.57 -5.75
CA LEU A 321 19.10 10.07 -5.41
C LEU A 321 19.10 11.55 -4.97
N SER A 322 20.27 12.18 -4.82
CA SER A 322 20.39 13.59 -4.48
C SER A 322 19.89 14.44 -5.65
N VAL A 323 19.09 15.45 -5.32
CA VAL A 323 18.61 16.45 -6.26
C VAL A 323 19.52 17.66 -6.21
N ASP A 324 19.70 18.34 -7.34
CA ASP A 324 20.50 19.57 -7.40
C ASP A 324 19.98 20.57 -6.36
N PRO A 325 20.82 21.00 -5.39
CA PRO A 325 20.40 21.93 -4.34
C PRO A 325 20.00 23.30 -4.88
N ASN A 326 20.33 23.63 -6.13
CA ASN A 326 19.97 24.89 -6.77
C ASN A 326 18.57 24.88 -7.39
N ILE A 327 17.87 23.74 -7.40
CA ILE A 327 16.47 23.68 -7.85
C ILE A 327 15.62 24.49 -6.87
N LYS A 328 15.25 25.69 -7.30
CA LYS A 328 14.34 26.57 -6.55
C LYS A 328 12.91 26.46 -7.02
N GLU A 329 12.66 25.83 -8.16
CA GLU A 329 11.34 25.77 -8.80
C GLU A 329 11.07 24.36 -9.33
N LEU A 330 9.86 23.87 -9.11
CA LEU A 330 9.37 22.59 -9.61
C LEU A 330 8.05 22.78 -10.36
N ASN A 331 7.86 21.96 -11.39
CA ASN A 331 6.61 21.84 -12.12
C ASN A 331 5.89 20.54 -11.73
N GLY A 332 4.57 20.63 -11.66
CA GLY A 332 3.66 19.50 -11.50
C GLY A 332 2.34 19.75 -12.22
N ASN A 333 1.35 18.90 -11.98
CA ASN A 333 0.02 19.05 -12.54
C ASN A 333 -0.90 19.78 -11.55
N THR A 334 -1.70 20.70 -12.06
CA THR A 334 -2.76 21.36 -11.30
C THR A 334 -3.87 20.37 -10.94
N ALA A 335 -4.09 20.17 -9.65
CA ALA A 335 -5.24 19.42 -9.14
C ALA A 335 -6.41 20.32 -8.76
N TYR A 336 -6.11 21.43 -8.08
CA TYR A 336 -7.04 22.53 -7.80
C TYR A 336 -6.31 23.86 -7.93
N PRO A 337 -6.79 24.81 -8.75
CA PRO A 337 -6.10 26.06 -9.02
C PRO A 337 -6.11 27.00 -7.80
N GLY A 338 -5.21 27.98 -7.81
CA GLY A 338 -5.05 28.96 -6.74
C GLY A 338 -3.59 29.18 -6.37
N THR A 339 -3.34 30.16 -5.50
CA THR A 339 -1.99 30.50 -5.05
C THR A 339 -1.91 30.49 -3.53
N ALA A 340 -0.75 30.11 -2.99
CA ALA A 340 -0.49 30.16 -1.55
C ALA A 340 1.00 30.36 -1.26
N LYS A 341 1.31 30.99 -0.12
CA LYS A 341 2.67 31.11 0.43
C LYS A 341 2.67 30.59 1.85
N GLY A 342 3.67 29.79 2.22
CA GLY A 342 3.73 29.24 3.58
C GLY A 342 5.00 28.47 3.86
N ILE A 343 5.09 27.96 5.08
CA ILE A 343 6.20 27.12 5.53
C ILE A 343 5.92 25.67 5.14
N VAL A 344 6.92 25.02 4.55
CA VAL A 344 6.85 23.61 4.16
C VAL A 344 6.82 22.74 5.41
N ARG A 345 5.84 21.84 5.43
CA ARG A 345 5.72 20.75 6.39
C ARG A 345 5.57 19.43 5.64
N ARG A 346 6.50 18.53 5.87
CA ARG A 346 6.49 17.18 5.33
C ARG A 346 5.61 16.28 6.20
N VAL A 347 4.56 15.76 5.58
CA VAL A 347 3.53 14.94 6.22
C VAL A 347 3.28 13.69 5.38
N ASP A 348 3.90 12.56 5.76
CA ASP A 348 3.69 11.27 5.07
C ASP A 348 2.84 10.31 5.92
N GLU A 349 2.83 10.47 7.25
CA GLU A 349 2.09 9.62 8.19
C GLU A 349 1.31 10.41 9.26
N PRO A 350 0.31 9.80 9.94
CA PRO A 350 -0.50 10.50 10.95
C PRO A 350 0.32 11.16 12.06
N ALA A 351 1.46 10.57 12.43
CA ALA A 351 2.35 11.09 13.46
C ALA A 351 3.00 12.44 13.06
N ASP A 352 3.10 12.74 11.76
CA ASP A 352 3.64 14.00 11.24
C ASP A 352 2.65 15.16 11.36
N MET A 353 1.34 14.89 11.45
CA MET A 353 0.30 15.93 11.41
C MET A 353 0.44 16.98 12.51
N LYS A 354 1.09 16.63 13.63
CA LYS A 354 1.39 17.55 14.73
C LYS A 354 2.30 18.72 14.33
N LYS A 355 3.03 18.61 13.21
CA LYS A 355 3.88 19.67 12.67
C LYS A 355 3.10 20.76 11.96
N MET A 356 1.89 20.46 11.47
CA MET A 356 1.10 21.36 10.63
C MET A 356 0.41 22.46 11.41
N GLN A 357 0.69 23.70 11.02
CA GLN A 357 -0.07 24.89 11.43
C GLN A 357 -0.98 25.37 10.29
N GLN A 358 -1.92 26.26 10.62
CA GLN A 358 -2.83 26.82 9.62
C GLN A 358 -2.05 27.66 8.61
N GLY A 359 -2.25 27.40 7.32
CA GLY A 359 -1.57 28.11 6.22
C GLY A 359 -0.21 27.53 5.81
N ASP A 360 0.30 26.51 6.52
CA ASP A 360 1.52 25.79 6.11
C ASP A 360 1.31 25.08 4.76
N ILE A 361 2.39 24.87 4.01
CA ILE A 361 2.37 24.12 2.74
C ILE A 361 2.66 22.65 3.04
N LEU A 362 1.67 21.79 2.80
CA LEU A 362 1.80 20.35 2.99
C LEU A 362 2.57 19.75 1.81
N VAL A 363 3.75 19.19 2.07
CA VAL A 363 4.54 18.45 1.08
C VAL A 363 4.54 16.97 1.45
N SER A 364 4.25 16.09 0.49
CA SER A 364 4.19 14.64 0.74
C SER A 364 4.57 13.82 -0.48
N THR A 365 5.00 12.58 -0.29
CA THR A 365 5.18 11.65 -1.44
C THR A 365 3.82 11.35 -2.09
N SER A 366 2.80 11.13 -1.26
CA SER A 366 1.40 10.87 -1.65
C SER A 366 0.51 11.01 -0.42
N THR A 367 -0.72 11.51 -0.56
CA THR A 367 -1.65 11.64 0.57
C THR A 367 -2.52 10.40 0.77
N ASN A 368 -3.10 10.27 1.97
CA ASN A 368 -4.03 9.20 2.33
C ASN A 368 -5.15 9.71 3.27
N PRO A 369 -6.24 8.96 3.47
CA PRO A 369 -7.39 9.45 4.26
C PRO A 369 -7.06 9.80 5.71
N GLN A 370 -6.00 9.25 6.30
CA GLN A 370 -5.65 9.50 7.69
C GLN A 370 -5.04 10.88 7.92
N ILE A 371 -4.52 11.54 6.87
CA ILE A 371 -3.90 12.86 6.95
C ILE A 371 -4.81 14.01 6.47
N VAL A 372 -6.09 13.73 6.21
CA VAL A 372 -7.09 14.77 5.83
C VAL A 372 -7.16 15.92 6.85
N PRO A 373 -7.07 15.71 8.18
CA PRO A 373 -7.02 16.81 9.13
C PRO A 373 -5.83 17.76 8.93
N ALA A 374 -4.69 17.26 8.47
CA ALA A 374 -3.54 18.09 8.08
C ALA A 374 -3.80 18.83 6.75
N MET A 375 -4.43 18.17 5.78
CA MET A 375 -4.81 18.80 4.50
C MET A 375 -5.78 19.97 4.70
N GLN A 376 -6.68 19.90 5.68
CA GLN A 376 -7.60 21.00 6.04
C GLN A 376 -6.89 22.25 6.55
N LYS A 377 -5.73 22.09 7.20
CA LYS A 377 -4.92 23.20 7.70
C LYS A 377 -4.04 23.83 6.62
N ALA A 378 -3.81 23.13 5.52
CA ALA A 378 -2.80 23.50 4.54
C ALA A 378 -3.22 24.75 3.74
N GLY A 379 -2.26 25.66 3.52
CA GLY A 379 -2.42 26.76 2.57
C GLY A 379 -2.36 26.28 1.11
N ALA A 380 -1.53 25.28 0.84
CA ALA A 380 -1.56 24.49 -0.39
C ALA A 380 -1.00 23.08 -0.15
N ILE A 381 -1.28 22.18 -1.08
CA ILE A 381 -0.86 20.77 -1.05
C ILE A 381 0.06 20.50 -2.24
N VAL A 382 1.21 19.89 -1.99
CA VAL A 382 2.20 19.52 -3.01
C VAL A 382 2.54 18.04 -2.86
N THR A 383 2.44 17.25 -3.93
CA THR A 383 2.84 15.84 -3.92
C THR A 383 3.86 15.45 -4.97
N ASP A 384 4.75 14.51 -4.63
CA ASP A 384 5.67 13.90 -5.61
C ASP A 384 4.92 13.07 -6.64
N SER A 385 3.93 12.31 -6.19
CA SER A 385 3.17 11.38 -7.03
C SER A 385 1.67 11.72 -7.05
N GLY A 386 1.00 11.31 -8.12
CA GLY A 386 -0.44 11.47 -8.30
C GLY A 386 -0.81 12.07 -9.66
N GLY A 387 -1.89 11.56 -10.25
CA GLY A 387 -2.61 12.16 -11.38
C GLY A 387 -3.81 12.98 -10.91
N ILE A 388 -4.52 13.67 -11.80
CA ILE A 388 -5.61 14.63 -11.47
C ILE A 388 -6.78 14.01 -10.68
N THR A 389 -6.76 12.68 -10.51
CA THR A 389 -7.75 11.85 -9.84
C THR A 389 -7.23 11.16 -8.57
N CYS A 390 -5.98 11.44 -8.16
CA CYS A 390 -5.41 10.88 -6.95
C CYS A 390 -6.11 11.43 -5.68
N HIS A 391 -5.90 10.77 -4.54
CA HIS A 391 -6.49 11.19 -3.26
C HIS A 391 -6.23 12.68 -2.95
N ALA A 392 -4.99 13.16 -3.17
CA ALA A 392 -4.65 14.57 -2.97
C ALA A 392 -5.52 15.50 -3.83
N ALA A 393 -5.79 15.13 -5.09
CA ALA A 393 -6.52 15.97 -6.04
C ALA A 393 -8.03 15.98 -5.78
N ILE A 394 -8.59 14.87 -5.34
CA ILE A 394 -10.01 14.77 -4.97
C ILE A 394 -10.25 15.62 -3.72
N VAL A 395 -9.51 15.34 -2.64
CA VAL A 395 -9.71 16.02 -1.36
C VAL A 395 -9.37 17.50 -1.46
N SER A 396 -8.35 17.91 -2.23
CA SER A 396 -8.05 19.34 -2.38
C SER A 396 -9.17 20.11 -3.06
N ARG A 397 -9.92 19.50 -4.00
CA ARG A 397 -11.11 20.14 -4.61
C ARG A 397 -12.25 20.29 -3.62
N GLU A 398 -12.48 19.27 -2.81
CA GLU A 398 -13.51 19.28 -1.76
C GLU A 398 -13.20 20.35 -0.70
N LEU A 399 -11.93 20.46 -0.31
CA LEU A 399 -11.45 21.45 0.66
C LEU A 399 -11.23 22.84 0.05
N LYS A 400 -11.27 22.96 -1.28
CA LYS A 400 -10.90 24.17 -2.03
C LYS A 400 -9.51 24.71 -1.68
N VAL A 401 -8.55 23.80 -1.51
CA VAL A 401 -7.14 24.11 -1.20
C VAL A 401 -6.31 24.00 -2.47
N PRO A 402 -5.50 25.01 -2.85
CA PRO A 402 -4.60 24.94 -4.01
C PRO A 402 -3.72 23.69 -3.97
N CYS A 403 -3.59 22.99 -5.09
CA CYS A 403 -2.95 21.68 -5.09
C CYS A 403 -2.17 21.41 -6.38
N VAL A 404 -0.88 21.09 -6.23
CA VAL A 404 0.03 20.65 -7.28
C VAL A 404 0.48 19.22 -7.01
N ILE A 405 0.29 18.34 -7.98
CA ILE A 405 0.57 16.91 -7.82
C ILE A 405 1.57 16.44 -8.87
N GLY A 406 2.22 15.30 -8.63
CA GLY A 406 3.08 14.70 -9.65
C GLY A 406 4.37 15.49 -9.90
N THR A 407 4.88 16.24 -8.92
CA THR A 407 6.14 17.00 -9.00
C THR A 407 7.39 16.11 -9.07
N LYS A 408 7.23 14.81 -8.82
CA LYS A 408 8.22 13.73 -8.81
C LYS A 408 9.26 13.81 -7.69
N ILE A 409 9.68 15.00 -7.30
CA ILE A 409 10.82 15.24 -6.39
C ILE A 409 10.62 16.36 -5.36
N ALA A 410 9.41 16.89 -5.16
CA ALA A 410 9.16 17.95 -4.17
C ALA A 410 9.63 17.60 -2.75
N THR A 411 9.43 16.37 -2.26
CA THR A 411 9.91 15.95 -0.93
C THR A 411 11.44 15.95 -0.81
N LYS A 412 12.13 15.88 -1.95
CA LYS A 412 13.59 15.90 -2.01
C LYS A 412 14.14 17.33 -2.11
N VAL A 413 13.43 18.23 -2.79
CA VAL A 413 13.83 19.63 -2.99
C VAL A 413 13.44 20.50 -1.80
N PHE A 414 12.18 20.44 -1.35
CA PHE A 414 11.66 21.26 -0.27
C PHE A 414 11.76 20.54 1.07
N LYS A 415 12.38 21.20 2.05
CA LYS A 415 12.59 20.67 3.41
C LYS A 415 11.66 21.31 4.43
N ASP A 416 11.41 20.59 5.53
CA ASP A 416 10.68 21.14 6.67
C ASP A 416 11.27 22.50 7.07
N GLY A 417 10.42 23.53 7.15
CA GLY A 417 10.83 24.89 7.49
C GLY A 417 11.14 25.81 6.30
N ASP A 418 11.28 25.27 5.08
CA ASP A 418 11.46 26.09 3.89
C ASP A 418 10.23 26.97 3.62
N ARG A 419 10.44 28.20 3.17
CA ARG A 419 9.35 29.06 2.71
C ARG A 419 9.16 28.87 1.20
N VAL A 420 7.92 28.62 0.79
CA VAL A 420 7.60 28.39 -0.63
C VAL A 420 6.35 29.16 -1.07
N GLU A 421 6.29 29.45 -2.36
CA GLU A 421 5.13 29.91 -3.11
C GLU A 421 4.64 28.76 -3.99
N VAL A 422 3.35 28.45 -3.91
CA VAL A 422 2.66 27.50 -4.77
C VAL A 422 1.74 28.30 -5.69
N ASP A 423 1.99 28.25 -6.98
CA ASP A 423 1.05 28.68 -8.02
C ASP A 423 0.44 27.43 -8.64
N ALA A 424 -0.64 26.94 -8.02
CA ALA A 424 -1.33 25.77 -8.50
C ALA A 424 -2.08 26.05 -9.80
N SER A 425 -2.38 27.29 -10.16
CA SER A 425 -2.98 27.63 -11.45
C SER A 425 -2.03 27.36 -12.61
N ARG A 426 -0.73 27.51 -12.39
CA ARG A 426 0.33 27.19 -13.37
C ARG A 426 1.03 25.86 -13.10
N GLY A 427 0.72 25.20 -11.99
CA GLY A 427 1.38 23.94 -11.59
C GLY A 427 2.81 24.13 -11.09
N ILE A 428 3.15 25.32 -10.57
CA ILE A 428 4.51 25.70 -10.18
C ILE A 428 4.64 25.77 -8.66
N VAL A 429 5.75 25.25 -8.13
CA VAL A 429 6.13 25.40 -6.71
C VAL A 429 7.53 25.97 -6.64
N LYS A 430 7.72 27.08 -5.92
CA LYS A 430 8.98 27.82 -5.86
C LYS A 430 9.40 28.14 -4.43
N LYS A 431 10.68 27.96 -4.10
CA LYS A 431 11.29 28.39 -2.84
C LYS A 431 11.53 29.91 -2.86
N ILE A 432 11.12 30.60 -1.79
CA ILE A 432 11.15 32.08 -1.68
C ILE A 432 11.94 32.57 -0.48
#